data_AF-A0A7R9JTK6-F1
#
_entry.id   AF-A0A7R9JTK6-F1
#
_cell.length_a   1.000
_cell.length_b   1.000
_cell.length_c   1.000
_cell.angle_alpha   90.00
_cell.angle_beta   90.00
_cell.angle_gamma   90.00
#
_symmetry.space_group_name_H-M   'P 1'
#
loop_
_entity.id
_entity.type
_entity.pdbx_description
1 polymer ?
#
loop_
_entity_poly.entity_id
_entity_poly.type
_entity_poly.pdbx_seq_one_letter_code
_entity_poly.pdbx_strand_id
1 'polypeptide(L)'
;MLLFTLSGFIESFTSSLSEWKEFYDLADPHLGKLPEPWEQSLTPFQHLIIIRIFRPDKIIATVTLFIEKEMGEKFVMPPPFDISCSYEDSNCLSPLIFILSPGADPMAALSRFADKMGYGGKFESISLGQGQGPIAKMLIETAQQDGLWVCLQNCHLAVSWMPELEHIWESWDTRNTNLHFRLWLTSYPSDKFPVSLLQNGVKMTNEPPTGLQQNLLRSYQSDPVKDPTFYEGCPRKDRVFTKLLYGICFFHAVVQERKKFGSIGWNIPYGFNESDFHISIKQLQVTVT
;
A
#
# COMPACT_ATOMS: atom_id res chain seq x y z
N MET A 1 -27.55 25.56 -3.76
CA MET A 1 -28.64 24.57 -3.83
C MET A 1 -28.78 24.01 -2.41
N LEU A 2 -29.64 24.61 -1.59
CA LEU A 2 -29.95 24.05 -0.27
C LEU A 2 -30.69 22.73 -0.50
N LEU A 3 -30.26 21.65 0.15
CA LEU A 3 -30.92 20.35 0.08
C LEU A 3 -32.36 20.53 0.59
N PHE A 4 -33.34 20.57 -0.30
CA PHE A 4 -34.77 20.72 0.06
C PHE A 4 -35.21 19.68 1.10
N THR A 5 -34.58 18.50 1.06
CA THR A 5 -34.74 17.39 2.01
C THR A 5 -34.31 17.68 3.45
N LEU A 6 -33.55 18.74 3.70
CA LEU A 6 -33.18 19.22 5.04
C LEU A 6 -34.01 20.44 5.49
N SER A 7 -35.10 20.77 4.78
CA SER A 7 -36.02 21.81 5.24
C SER A 7 -36.61 21.43 6.59
N GLY A 8 -36.65 22.38 7.54
CA GLY A 8 -37.14 22.12 8.88
C GLY A 8 -36.11 21.46 9.82
N PHE A 9 -34.87 21.24 9.35
CA PHE A 9 -33.85 20.57 10.17
C PHE A 9 -33.49 21.35 11.43
N ILE A 10 -33.32 22.67 11.32
CA ILE A 10 -32.97 23.52 12.46
C ILE A 10 -34.11 23.55 13.49
N GLU A 11 -35.35 23.65 13.02
CA GLU A 11 -36.53 23.65 13.88
C GLU A 11 -36.71 22.31 14.60
N SER A 12 -36.53 21.18 13.89
CA SER A 12 -36.58 19.83 14.49
C SER A 12 -35.45 19.62 15.49
N PHE A 13 -34.23 20.07 15.16
CA PHE A 13 -33.06 19.99 16.03
C PHE A 13 -33.26 20.76 17.33
N THR A 14 -33.69 22.03 17.24
CA THR A 14 -33.90 22.86 18.42
C THR A 14 -35.09 22.40 19.27
N SER A 15 -36.08 21.75 18.67
CA SER A 15 -37.22 21.19 19.40
C SER A 15 -36.88 19.87 20.13
N SER A 16 -35.85 19.14 19.69
CA SER A 16 -35.54 17.77 20.16
C SER A 16 -34.10 17.64 20.67
N LEU A 17 -33.60 18.66 21.38
CA LEU A 17 -32.19 18.74 21.79
C LEU A 17 -31.72 17.56 22.65
N SER A 18 -32.60 16.95 23.46
CA SER A 18 -32.24 15.78 24.27
C SER A 18 -31.86 14.57 23.41
N GLU A 19 -32.65 14.27 22.39
CA GLU A 19 -32.42 13.14 21.48
C GLU A 19 -31.15 13.34 20.65
N TRP A 20 -30.96 14.56 20.15
CA TRP A 20 -29.74 14.92 19.42
C TRP A 20 -28.50 14.90 20.29
N LYS A 21 -28.62 15.27 21.57
CA LYS A 21 -27.52 15.16 22.53
C LYS A 21 -27.18 13.70 22.79
N GLU A 22 -28.18 12.84 23.02
CA GLU A 22 -27.96 11.40 23.18
C GLU A 22 -27.25 10.80 21.96
N PHE A 23 -27.69 11.16 20.75
CA PHE A 23 -27.02 10.76 19.51
C PHE A 23 -25.57 11.26 19.42
N TYR A 24 -25.34 12.54 19.75
CA TYR A 24 -24.01 13.14 19.73
C TYR A 24 -23.05 12.45 20.71
N ASP A 25 -23.55 12.11 21.90
CA ASP A 25 -22.80 11.50 23.01
C ASP A 25 -22.52 10.00 22.77
N LEU A 26 -23.10 9.36 21.73
CA LEU A 26 -22.76 7.99 21.36
C LEU A 26 -21.27 7.84 21.07
N ALA A 27 -20.66 6.73 21.51
CA ALA A 27 -19.27 6.44 21.13
C ALA A 27 -19.14 6.28 19.61
N ASP A 28 -20.11 5.61 18.99
CA ASP A 28 -20.15 5.26 17.56
C ASP A 28 -21.49 5.70 16.91
N PRO A 29 -21.71 7.02 16.74
CA PRO A 29 -22.95 7.60 16.21
C PRO A 29 -23.28 7.15 14.78
N HIS A 30 -22.25 6.83 13.99
CA HIS A 30 -22.38 6.32 12.63
C HIS A 30 -23.00 4.91 12.53
N LEU A 31 -23.07 4.18 13.64
CA LEU A 31 -23.82 2.92 13.79
C LEU A 31 -25.17 3.13 14.48
N GLY A 32 -25.38 4.32 15.04
CA GLY A 32 -26.63 4.71 15.69
C GLY A 32 -27.68 5.16 14.68
N LYS A 33 -28.90 5.32 15.17
CA LYS A 33 -30.01 5.89 14.39
C LYS A 33 -30.08 7.40 14.61
N LEU A 34 -30.37 8.14 13.56
CA LEU A 34 -30.71 9.54 13.70
C LEU A 34 -32.03 9.71 14.47
N PRO A 35 -32.20 10.81 15.23
CA PRO A 35 -33.50 11.17 15.78
C PRO A 35 -34.56 11.25 14.69
N GLU A 36 -35.78 10.80 14.99
CA GLU A 36 -36.90 10.88 14.06
C GLU A 36 -37.23 12.36 13.75
N PRO A 37 -37.62 12.72 12.52
CA PRO A 37 -37.94 11.86 11.38
C PRO A 37 -36.75 11.56 10.45
N TRP A 38 -35.52 11.90 10.84
CA TRP A 38 -34.37 12.00 9.93
C TRP A 38 -33.80 10.65 9.52
N GLU A 39 -33.92 9.63 10.36
CA GLU A 39 -33.48 8.27 10.03
C GLU A 39 -34.19 7.72 8.78
N GLN A 40 -35.49 7.99 8.65
CA GLN A 40 -36.32 7.43 7.57
C GLN A 40 -36.42 8.35 6.35
N SER A 41 -36.24 9.66 6.55
CA SER A 41 -36.41 10.68 5.50
C SER A 41 -35.15 10.96 4.70
N LEU A 42 -33.96 10.64 5.25
CA LEU A 42 -32.69 10.94 4.61
C LEU A 42 -32.16 9.76 3.80
N THR A 43 -31.54 10.08 2.65
CA THR A 43 -30.76 9.09 1.91
C THR A 43 -29.46 8.74 2.65
N PRO A 44 -28.82 7.59 2.36
CA PRO A 44 -27.55 7.25 3.00
C PRO A 44 -26.46 8.32 2.80
N PHE A 45 -26.42 8.99 1.64
CA PHE A 45 -25.51 10.11 1.41
C PHE A 45 -25.86 11.35 2.24
N GLN A 46 -27.15 11.63 2.47
CA GLN A 46 -27.57 12.73 3.34
C GLN A 46 -27.28 12.44 4.82
N HIS A 47 -27.37 11.18 5.24
CA HIS A 47 -26.93 10.77 6.58
C HIS A 47 -25.43 11.08 6.80
N LEU A 48 -24.57 10.86 5.79
CA LEU A 48 -23.16 11.27 5.87
C LEU A 48 -23.00 12.77 6.14
N ILE A 49 -23.87 13.61 5.57
CA ILE A 49 -23.83 15.06 5.79
C ILE A 49 -24.17 15.38 7.24
N ILE A 50 -25.18 14.73 7.83
CA ILE A 50 -25.54 14.91 9.23
C ILE A 50 -24.38 14.49 10.15
N ILE A 51 -23.79 13.30 9.94
CA ILE A 51 -22.63 12.87 10.72
C ILE A 51 -21.46 13.85 10.57
N ARG A 52 -21.18 14.35 9.36
CA ARG A 52 -20.12 15.35 9.13
C ARG A 52 -20.32 16.62 9.95
N ILE A 53 -21.57 17.04 10.18
CA ILE A 53 -21.90 18.23 10.97
C ILE A 53 -21.73 17.97 12.46
N PHE A 54 -22.27 16.87 12.98
CA PHE A 54 -22.29 16.60 14.43
C PHE A 54 -21.02 15.92 14.92
N ARG A 55 -20.53 14.90 14.21
CA ARG A 55 -19.43 14.03 14.63
C ARG A 55 -18.41 13.87 13.49
N PRO A 56 -17.72 14.96 13.12
CA PRO A 56 -16.72 14.95 12.05
C PRO A 56 -15.58 13.97 12.30
N ASP A 57 -15.31 13.63 13.57
CA ASP A 57 -14.35 12.60 13.97
C ASP A 57 -14.71 11.19 13.46
N LYS A 58 -15.99 10.93 13.18
CA LYS A 58 -16.50 9.63 12.70
C LYS A 58 -16.77 9.60 11.20
N ILE A 59 -16.44 10.66 10.46
CA ILE A 59 -16.77 10.76 9.04
C ILE A 59 -16.09 9.66 8.21
N ILE A 60 -14.83 9.33 8.51
CA ILE A 60 -14.09 8.28 7.78
C ILE A 60 -14.81 6.93 7.94
N ALA A 61 -15.11 6.53 9.18
CA ALA A 61 -15.83 5.28 9.44
C ALA A 61 -17.20 5.23 8.76
N THR A 62 -17.93 6.36 8.76
CA THR A 62 -19.24 6.44 8.11
C THR A 62 -19.14 6.33 6.59
N VAL A 63 -18.16 7.01 5.98
CA VAL A 63 -17.90 6.92 4.52
C VAL A 63 -17.49 5.50 4.14
N THR A 64 -16.65 4.84 4.95
CA THR A 64 -16.28 3.43 4.75
C THR A 64 -17.53 2.55 4.73
N LEU A 65 -18.39 2.62 5.75
CA LEU A 65 -19.64 1.84 5.76
C LEU A 65 -20.56 2.14 4.58
N PHE A 66 -20.64 3.40 4.17
CA PHE A 66 -21.43 3.80 3.01
C PHE A 66 -20.89 3.15 1.72
N ILE A 67 -19.57 3.21 1.49
CA ILE A 67 -18.95 2.57 0.32
C ILE A 67 -19.13 1.06 0.36
N GLU A 68 -18.94 0.44 1.52
CA GLU A 68 -19.14 -1.00 1.71
C GLU A 68 -20.57 -1.42 1.38
N LYS A 69 -21.57 -0.64 1.82
CA LYS A 69 -22.98 -0.92 1.55
C LYS A 69 -23.36 -0.72 0.08
N GLU A 70 -22.88 0.33 -0.56
CA GLU A 70 -23.27 0.70 -1.94
C GLU A 70 -22.45 -0.03 -3.02
N MET A 71 -21.17 -0.30 -2.75
CA MET A 71 -20.22 -0.86 -3.73
C MET A 71 -19.69 -2.26 -3.33
N GLY A 72 -19.73 -2.60 -2.06
CA GLY A 72 -19.23 -3.87 -1.50
C GLY A 72 -17.89 -3.73 -0.78
N GLU A 73 -17.61 -4.71 0.09
CA GLU A 73 -16.45 -4.77 0.97
C GLU A 73 -15.09 -4.62 0.25
N LYS A 74 -14.99 -5.14 -1.00
CA LYS A 74 -13.77 -5.07 -1.81
C LYS A 74 -13.31 -3.63 -2.14
N PHE A 75 -14.17 -2.63 -1.99
CA PHE A 75 -13.84 -1.22 -2.24
C PHE A 75 -13.37 -0.48 -0.99
N VAL A 76 -13.48 -1.10 0.18
CA VAL A 76 -12.99 -0.56 1.46
C VAL A 76 -11.81 -1.36 2.03
N MET A 77 -11.67 -2.61 1.59
CA MET A 77 -10.50 -3.42 1.91
C MET A 77 -9.48 -3.37 0.76
N PRO A 78 -8.25 -2.88 1.01
CA PRO A 78 -7.20 -2.93 0.00
C PRO A 78 -6.84 -4.40 -0.31
N PRO A 79 -6.72 -4.78 -1.59
CA PRO A 79 -6.29 -6.12 -1.95
C PRO A 79 -4.83 -6.36 -1.52
N PRO A 80 -4.45 -7.62 -1.27
CA PRO A 80 -3.04 -7.98 -1.09
C PRO A 80 -2.22 -7.54 -2.31
N PHE A 81 -0.99 -7.12 -2.06
CA PHE A 81 -0.05 -6.78 -3.14
C PHE A 81 0.33 -8.04 -3.94
N ASP A 82 0.13 -8.01 -5.25
CA ASP A 82 0.47 -9.12 -6.16
C ASP A 82 1.23 -8.61 -7.40
N ILE A 83 2.53 -8.98 -7.47
CA ILE A 83 3.40 -8.67 -8.63
C ILE A 83 2.91 -9.42 -9.88
N SER A 84 2.33 -10.61 -9.71
CA SER A 84 1.93 -11.49 -10.81
C SER A 84 0.80 -10.85 -11.62
N CYS A 85 -0.26 -10.39 -10.95
CA CYS A 85 -1.35 -9.68 -11.61
C CYS A 85 -0.86 -8.42 -12.33
N SER A 86 0.02 -7.65 -11.67
CA SER A 86 0.59 -6.44 -12.28
C SER A 86 1.41 -6.73 -13.53
N TYR A 87 2.14 -7.86 -13.54
CA TYR A 87 2.91 -8.32 -14.69
C TYR A 87 2.02 -8.78 -15.85
N GLU A 88 0.90 -9.46 -15.55
CA GLU A 88 -0.08 -9.92 -16.55
C GLU A 88 -0.79 -8.75 -17.24
N ASP A 89 -1.02 -7.66 -16.52
CA ASP A 89 -1.57 -6.41 -17.07
C ASP A 89 -0.56 -5.60 -17.90
N SER A 90 0.70 -6.06 -17.97
CA SER A 90 1.80 -5.36 -18.64
C SER A 90 2.25 -6.06 -19.94
N ASN A 91 3.01 -5.35 -20.76
CA ASN A 91 3.64 -5.87 -21.96
C ASN A 91 5.04 -5.27 -22.15
N CYS A 92 5.70 -5.53 -23.28
CA CYS A 92 7.05 -5.03 -23.53
C CYS A 92 7.15 -3.51 -23.75
N LEU A 93 6.03 -2.83 -24.01
CA LEU A 93 5.93 -1.38 -24.19
C LEU A 93 5.34 -0.68 -22.95
N SER A 94 4.70 -1.41 -22.03
CA SER A 94 4.10 -0.86 -20.82
C SER A 94 5.03 -1.08 -19.61
N PRO A 95 5.72 -0.04 -19.12
CA PRO A 95 6.61 -0.17 -17.98
C PRO A 95 5.84 -0.48 -16.69
N LEU A 96 6.48 -1.19 -15.77
CA LEU A 96 5.94 -1.51 -14.45
C LEU A 96 6.57 -0.58 -13.42
N ILE A 97 5.75 0.16 -12.67
CA ILE A 97 6.19 1.27 -11.83
C ILE A 97 5.79 1.00 -10.39
N PHE A 98 6.80 0.76 -9.56
CA PHE A 98 6.68 0.73 -8.11
C PHE A 98 6.71 2.16 -7.57
N ILE A 99 5.56 2.60 -7.06
CA ILE A 99 5.44 3.83 -6.27
C ILE A 99 5.75 3.46 -4.82
N LEU A 100 6.90 3.91 -4.34
CA LEU A 100 7.43 3.54 -3.04
C LEU A 100 6.79 4.36 -1.93
N SER A 101 6.44 3.68 -0.83
CA SER A 101 6.17 4.30 0.46
C SER A 101 7.45 4.31 1.30
N PRO A 102 7.64 5.24 2.23
CA PRO A 102 8.84 5.28 3.07
C PRO A 102 9.11 3.94 3.77
N GLY A 103 10.29 3.38 3.55
CA GLY A 103 10.72 2.11 4.15
C GLY A 103 10.23 0.85 3.43
N ALA A 104 9.50 0.97 2.31
CA ALA A 104 9.16 -0.14 1.44
C ALA A 104 10.23 -0.31 0.33
N ASP A 105 10.74 -1.52 0.18
CA ASP A 105 11.64 -1.90 -0.91
C ASP A 105 11.11 -3.15 -1.63
N PRO A 106 10.71 -3.05 -2.92
CA PRO A 106 10.19 -4.16 -3.68
C PRO A 106 11.27 -5.09 -4.24
N MET A 107 12.56 -4.73 -4.18
CA MET A 107 13.62 -5.43 -4.92
C MET A 107 13.73 -6.92 -4.57
N ALA A 108 13.63 -7.27 -3.28
CA ALA A 108 13.69 -8.66 -2.86
C ALA A 108 12.49 -9.48 -3.41
N ALA A 109 11.30 -8.88 -3.45
CA ALA A 109 10.10 -9.51 -3.98
C ALA A 109 10.17 -9.62 -5.51
N LEU A 110 10.63 -8.57 -6.19
CA LEU A 110 10.81 -8.53 -7.64
C LEU A 110 11.85 -9.54 -8.12
N SER A 111 13.00 -9.65 -7.44
CA SER A 111 14.03 -10.64 -7.77
C SER A 111 13.49 -12.07 -7.68
N ARG A 112 12.78 -12.40 -6.59
CA ARG A 112 12.14 -13.71 -6.44
C ARG A 112 11.08 -13.97 -7.51
N PHE A 113 10.34 -12.94 -7.89
CA PHE A 113 9.35 -13.05 -8.96
C PHE A 113 10.03 -13.30 -10.32
N ALA A 114 11.12 -12.59 -10.62
CA ALA A 114 11.92 -12.84 -11.82
C ALA A 114 12.47 -14.27 -11.85
N ASP A 115 13.01 -14.78 -10.73
CA ASP A 115 13.45 -16.18 -10.60
C ASP A 115 12.32 -17.16 -10.90
N LYS A 116 11.14 -16.95 -10.29
CA LYS A 116 9.95 -17.78 -10.49
C LYS A 116 9.48 -17.81 -11.94
N MET A 117 9.63 -16.69 -12.66
CA MET A 117 9.26 -16.57 -14.08
C MET A 117 10.36 -17.05 -15.03
N GLY A 118 11.50 -17.54 -14.51
CA GLY A 118 12.63 -18.02 -15.32
C GLY A 118 13.56 -16.92 -15.84
N TYR A 119 13.47 -15.71 -15.27
CA TYR A 119 14.29 -14.53 -15.61
C TYR A 119 15.38 -14.22 -14.59
N GLY A 120 15.64 -15.09 -13.61
CA GLY A 120 16.65 -14.87 -12.57
C GLY A 120 18.04 -14.48 -13.09
N GLY A 121 18.54 -15.20 -14.10
CA GLY A 121 19.80 -14.87 -14.79
C GLY A 121 19.66 -13.86 -15.93
N LYS A 122 18.47 -13.29 -16.12
CA LYS A 122 18.09 -12.35 -17.18
C LYS A 122 17.47 -11.07 -16.61
N PHE A 123 17.67 -10.83 -15.33
CA PHE A 123 17.16 -9.69 -14.61
C PHE A 123 18.34 -8.88 -14.09
N GLU A 124 18.43 -7.63 -14.55
CA GLU A 124 19.43 -6.68 -14.08
C GLU A 124 18.76 -5.49 -13.42
N SER A 125 19.44 -4.89 -12.46
CA SER A 125 18.93 -3.69 -11.79
C SER A 125 20.05 -2.68 -11.60
N ILE A 126 19.70 -1.40 -11.71
CA ILE A 126 20.62 -0.28 -11.55
C ILE A 126 19.95 0.80 -10.71
N SER A 127 20.65 1.27 -9.67
CA SER A 127 20.18 2.43 -8.90
C SER A 127 20.59 3.70 -9.62
N LEU A 128 19.61 4.51 -9.98
CA LEU A 128 19.85 5.78 -10.63
C LEU A 128 20.42 6.79 -9.62
N GLY A 129 21.48 7.46 -10.05
CA GLY A 129 22.22 8.47 -9.30
C GLY A 129 23.07 9.29 -10.27
N GLN A 130 23.95 10.13 -9.73
CA GLN A 130 24.80 10.97 -10.58
C GLN A 130 25.67 10.12 -11.52
N GLY A 131 25.58 10.38 -12.82
CA GLY A 131 26.36 9.69 -13.85
C GLY A 131 25.87 8.31 -14.28
N GLN A 132 24.77 7.79 -13.71
CA GLN A 132 24.27 6.45 -14.03
C GLN A 132 23.39 6.40 -15.29
N GLY A 133 22.91 7.55 -15.78
CA GLY A 133 22.01 7.63 -16.95
C GLY A 133 22.54 6.92 -18.21
N PRO A 134 23.79 7.17 -18.66
CA PRO A 134 24.34 6.48 -19.83
C PRO A 134 24.45 4.96 -19.66
N ILE A 135 24.75 4.48 -18.44
CA ILE A 135 24.84 3.05 -18.14
C ILE A 135 23.44 2.43 -18.18
N ALA A 136 22.45 3.11 -17.58
CA ALA A 136 21.05 2.70 -17.63
C ALA A 136 20.54 2.62 -19.08
N LYS A 137 20.87 3.60 -19.93
CA LYS A 137 20.51 3.59 -21.36
C LYS A 137 21.06 2.36 -22.07
N MET A 138 22.36 2.07 -21.93
CA MET A 138 22.98 0.90 -22.55
C MET A 138 22.34 -0.41 -22.07
N LEU A 139 22.09 -0.51 -20.77
CA LEU A 139 21.43 -1.68 -20.18
C LEU A 139 20.02 -1.90 -20.75
N ILE A 140 19.25 -0.82 -20.89
CA ILE A 140 17.91 -0.83 -21.50
C ILE A 140 17.99 -1.27 -22.96
N GLU A 141 18.89 -0.70 -23.76
CA GLU A 141 19.03 -1.02 -25.19
C GLU A 141 19.40 -2.49 -25.41
N THR A 142 20.31 -3.04 -24.60
CA THR A 142 20.65 -4.48 -24.64
C THR A 142 19.45 -5.34 -24.24
N ALA A 143 18.80 -5.02 -23.12
CA ALA A 143 17.65 -5.77 -22.63
C ALA A 143 16.46 -5.73 -23.60
N GLN A 144 16.24 -4.59 -24.25
CA GLN A 144 15.19 -4.39 -25.25
C GLN A 144 15.35 -5.36 -26.43
N GLN A 145 16.58 -5.59 -26.88
CA GLN A 145 16.90 -6.51 -27.98
C GLN A 145 16.82 -7.97 -27.52
N ASP A 146 17.42 -8.27 -26.37
CA ASP A 146 17.59 -9.65 -25.89
C ASP A 146 16.36 -10.19 -25.14
N GLY A 147 15.37 -9.35 -24.84
CA GLY A 147 14.18 -9.74 -24.09
C GLY A 147 14.43 -9.97 -22.60
N LEU A 148 15.31 -9.15 -22.02
CA LEU A 148 15.68 -9.22 -20.60
C LEU A 148 14.80 -8.31 -19.74
N TRP A 149 14.92 -8.42 -18.43
CA TRP A 149 14.23 -7.53 -17.49
C TRP A 149 15.23 -6.55 -16.89
N VAL A 150 14.86 -5.28 -16.86
CA VAL A 150 15.68 -4.22 -16.26
C VAL A 150 14.88 -3.48 -15.21
N CYS A 151 15.44 -3.32 -14.02
CA CYS A 151 14.88 -2.48 -12.97
C CYS A 151 15.72 -1.22 -12.74
N LEU A 152 15.18 -0.05 -13.07
CA LEU A 152 15.77 1.23 -12.69
C LEU A 152 15.25 1.64 -11.32
N GLN A 153 16.14 1.67 -10.33
CA GLN A 153 15.79 2.03 -8.97
C GLN A 153 15.98 3.52 -8.73
N ASN A 154 15.19 4.08 -7.81
CA ASN A 154 15.34 5.46 -7.32
C ASN A 154 15.20 6.54 -8.41
N CYS A 155 14.26 6.38 -9.34
CA CYS A 155 14.05 7.31 -10.46
C CYS A 155 13.85 8.78 -10.02
N HIS A 156 13.17 9.00 -8.89
CA HIS A 156 13.01 10.32 -8.27
C HIS A 156 14.33 11.06 -7.97
N LEU A 157 15.46 10.37 -7.85
CA LEU A 157 16.78 10.99 -7.64
C LEU A 157 17.44 11.46 -8.94
N ALA A 158 17.04 10.89 -10.09
CA ALA A 158 17.65 11.16 -11.39
C ALA A 158 16.80 12.09 -12.27
N VAL A 159 16.26 13.15 -11.66
CA VAL A 159 15.34 14.11 -12.29
C VAL A 159 15.84 14.62 -13.65
N SER A 160 17.13 14.91 -13.78
CA SER A 160 17.71 15.44 -15.02
C SER A 160 17.74 14.44 -16.17
N TRP A 161 17.69 13.14 -15.88
CA TRP A 161 17.78 12.07 -16.88
C TRP A 161 16.40 11.45 -17.22
N MET A 162 15.38 11.68 -16.40
CA MET A 162 14.03 11.18 -16.66
C MET A 162 13.44 11.60 -18.03
N PRO A 163 13.68 12.81 -18.56
CA PRO A 163 13.24 13.16 -19.92
C PRO A 163 13.91 12.33 -21.02
N GLU A 164 15.18 11.94 -20.84
CA GLU A 164 15.87 11.04 -21.77
C GLU A 164 15.28 9.63 -21.71
N LEU A 165 14.94 9.13 -20.51
CA LEU A 165 14.24 7.85 -20.35
C LEU A 165 12.88 7.87 -21.07
N GLU A 166 12.11 8.95 -20.92
CA GLU A 166 10.84 9.15 -21.63
C GLU A 166 11.04 9.08 -23.15
N HIS A 167 12.02 9.81 -23.69
CA HIS A 167 12.34 9.76 -25.12
C HIS A 167 12.79 8.38 -25.60
N ILE A 168 13.58 7.65 -24.80
CA ILE A 168 13.97 6.27 -25.13
C ILE A 168 12.72 5.39 -25.21
N TRP A 169 11.84 5.47 -24.22
CA TRP A 169 10.60 4.69 -24.16
C TRP A 169 9.64 5.02 -25.31
N GLU A 170 9.47 6.30 -25.67
CA GLU A 170 8.62 6.74 -26.78
C GLU A 170 9.06 6.18 -28.14
N SER A 171 10.34 5.80 -28.27
CA SER A 171 10.88 5.19 -29.48
C SER A 171 10.55 3.70 -29.64
N TRP A 172 9.99 3.06 -28.62
CA TRP A 172 9.70 1.63 -28.63
C TRP A 172 8.45 1.29 -29.42
N ASP A 173 8.54 0.22 -30.18
CA ASP A 173 7.42 -0.39 -30.87
C ASP A 173 7.55 -1.92 -30.90
N THR A 174 6.52 -2.60 -31.41
CA THR A 174 6.52 -4.08 -31.49
C THR A 174 7.50 -4.63 -32.52
N ARG A 175 8.18 -3.79 -33.31
CA ARG A 175 9.15 -4.18 -34.36
C ARG A 175 10.58 -4.11 -33.83
N ASN A 176 10.87 -3.22 -32.89
CA ASN A 176 12.19 -2.99 -32.32
C ASN A 176 12.33 -3.46 -30.86
N THR A 177 11.25 -3.92 -30.23
CA THR A 177 11.24 -4.35 -28.83
C THR A 177 10.83 -5.79 -28.69
N ASN A 178 11.67 -6.58 -28.02
CA ASN A 178 11.40 -7.99 -27.77
C ASN A 178 10.18 -8.17 -26.87
N LEU A 179 9.28 -9.10 -27.20
CA LEU A 179 8.03 -9.33 -26.46
C LEU A 179 8.24 -9.75 -24.99
N HIS A 180 9.39 -10.34 -24.68
CA HIS A 180 9.76 -10.77 -23.34
C HIS A 180 10.40 -9.68 -22.48
N PHE A 181 10.83 -8.57 -23.10
CA PHE A 181 11.42 -7.44 -22.40
C PHE A 181 10.45 -6.85 -21.38
N ARG A 182 10.95 -6.45 -20.22
CA ARG A 182 10.20 -5.67 -19.23
C ARG A 182 11.08 -4.59 -18.61
N LEU A 183 10.56 -3.37 -18.60
CA LEU A 183 11.12 -2.26 -17.84
C LEU A 183 10.37 -2.12 -16.51
N TRP A 184 11.10 -2.24 -15.42
CA TRP A 184 10.64 -1.98 -14.06
C TRP A 184 11.25 -0.68 -13.55
N LEU A 185 10.47 0.14 -12.87
CA LEU A 185 10.88 1.43 -12.33
C LEU A 185 10.50 1.50 -10.85
N THR A 186 11.40 1.99 -9.99
CA THR A 186 11.06 2.29 -8.60
C THR A 186 11.25 3.77 -8.31
N SER A 187 10.25 4.40 -7.68
CA SER A 187 10.30 5.82 -7.38
C SER A 187 9.42 6.19 -6.19
N TYR A 188 9.87 7.13 -5.36
CA TYR A 188 8.93 7.89 -4.53
C TYR A 188 8.03 8.75 -5.44
N PRO A 189 6.82 9.14 -4.97
CA PRO A 189 6.00 10.14 -5.63
C PRO A 189 6.81 11.41 -5.92
N SER A 190 6.78 11.89 -7.14
CA SER A 190 7.53 13.06 -7.58
C SER A 190 6.85 13.73 -8.76
N ASP A 191 6.64 15.05 -8.67
CA ASP A 191 6.09 15.88 -9.75
C ASP A 191 7.05 15.99 -10.96
N LYS A 192 8.26 15.45 -10.82
CA LYS A 192 9.28 15.42 -11.88
C LYS A 192 9.32 14.08 -12.63
N PHE A 193 8.55 13.09 -12.19
CA PHE A 193 8.44 11.84 -12.90
C PHE A 193 7.67 12.05 -14.22
N PRO A 194 8.12 11.50 -15.37
CA PRO A 194 7.48 11.74 -16.66
C PRO A 194 6.03 11.27 -16.69
N VAL A 195 5.13 12.15 -17.11
CA VAL A 195 3.69 11.89 -17.09
C VAL A 195 3.32 10.80 -18.08
N SER A 196 3.96 10.74 -19.25
CA SER A 196 3.67 9.72 -20.27
C SER A 196 3.97 8.31 -19.77
N LEU A 197 5.13 8.10 -19.12
CA LEU A 197 5.49 6.83 -18.48
C LEU A 197 4.48 6.46 -17.40
N LEU A 198 4.05 7.43 -16.57
CA LEU A 198 3.08 7.18 -15.51
C LEU A 198 1.67 6.88 -16.06
N GLN A 199 1.26 7.48 -17.16
CA GLN A 199 -0.05 7.23 -17.78
C GLN A 199 -0.09 5.85 -18.44
N ASN A 200 0.97 5.47 -19.15
CA ASN A 200 1.03 4.24 -19.96
C ASN A 200 1.62 3.03 -19.21
N GLY A 201 2.22 3.26 -18.04
CA GLY A 201 2.75 2.21 -17.17
C GLY A 201 1.70 1.60 -16.26
N VAL A 202 1.99 0.38 -15.79
CA VAL A 202 1.26 -0.31 -14.72
C VAL A 202 1.81 0.18 -13.39
N LYS A 203 0.97 0.80 -12.56
CA LYS A 203 1.36 1.42 -11.29
C LYS A 203 0.99 0.51 -10.15
N MET A 204 1.92 0.32 -9.23
CA MET A 204 1.69 -0.49 -8.05
C MET A 204 2.33 0.14 -6.81
N THR A 205 1.64 0.04 -5.69
CA THR A 205 2.13 0.46 -4.38
C THR A 205 2.25 -0.76 -3.48
N ASN A 206 3.35 -0.84 -2.72
CA ASN A 206 3.50 -1.83 -1.66
C ASN A 206 3.34 -1.13 -0.31
N GLU A 207 2.11 -0.76 0.00
CA GLU A 207 1.80 -0.10 1.27
C GLU A 207 1.70 -1.13 2.40
N PRO A 208 2.16 -0.79 3.63
CA PRO A 208 1.88 -1.61 4.80
C PRO A 208 0.37 -1.69 5.04
N PRO A 209 -0.13 -2.82 5.55
CA PRO A 209 -1.55 -2.97 5.78
C PRO A 209 -1.97 -2.05 6.94
N THR A 210 -3.23 -1.64 6.96
CA THR A 210 -3.76 -0.79 8.04
C THR A 210 -4.47 -1.62 9.10
N GLY A 211 -4.13 -1.36 10.36
CA GLY A 211 -4.72 -1.99 11.53
C GLY A 211 -3.87 -3.12 12.09
N LEU A 212 -3.95 -3.32 13.41
CA LEU A 212 -3.12 -4.30 14.12
C LEU A 212 -3.32 -5.72 13.60
N GLN A 213 -4.57 -6.12 13.35
CA GLN A 213 -4.91 -7.46 12.86
C GLN A 213 -4.28 -7.74 11.49
N GLN A 214 -4.34 -6.78 10.57
CA GLN A 214 -3.81 -6.97 9.22
C GLN A 214 -2.29 -6.95 9.19
N ASN A 215 -1.65 -6.13 10.05
CA ASN A 215 -0.19 -6.17 10.23
C ASN A 215 0.27 -7.53 10.78
N LEU A 216 -0.42 -8.04 11.80
CA LEU A 216 -0.15 -9.39 12.33
C LEU A 216 -0.31 -10.46 11.25
N LEU A 217 -1.42 -10.45 10.53
CA LEU A 217 -1.69 -11.42 9.47
C LEU A 217 -0.58 -11.39 8.41
N ARG A 218 -0.15 -10.19 7.98
CA ARG A 218 0.98 -10.03 7.07
C ARG A 218 2.26 -10.66 7.62
N SER A 219 2.62 -10.40 8.88
CA SER A 219 3.82 -10.96 9.50
C SER A 219 3.82 -12.50 9.56
N TYR A 220 2.65 -13.14 9.64
CA TYR A 220 2.53 -14.59 9.58
C TYR A 220 2.51 -15.15 8.15
N GLN A 221 2.10 -14.34 7.19
CA GLN A 221 2.08 -14.70 5.77
C GLN A 221 3.39 -14.38 5.04
N SER A 222 4.28 -13.60 5.65
CA SER A 222 5.60 -13.27 5.11
C SER A 222 6.63 -14.35 5.45
N ASP A 223 7.62 -14.49 4.57
CA ASP A 223 8.81 -15.30 4.85
C ASP A 223 9.67 -14.61 5.92
N PRO A 224 10.34 -15.37 6.80
CA PRO A 224 10.35 -16.82 6.89
C PRO A 224 9.20 -17.39 7.74
N VAL A 225 8.33 -16.59 8.35
CA VAL A 225 7.30 -17.10 9.30
C VAL A 225 6.35 -18.09 8.64
N LYS A 226 5.98 -17.83 7.39
CA LYS A 226 5.13 -18.72 6.58
C LYS A 226 5.79 -20.07 6.26
N ASP A 227 7.12 -20.15 6.25
CA ASP A 227 7.87 -21.36 5.95
C ASP A 227 7.76 -22.36 7.12
N PRO A 228 7.18 -23.55 6.93
CA PRO A 228 7.07 -24.56 7.98
C PRO A 228 8.42 -24.91 8.61
N THR A 229 9.51 -24.90 7.82
CA THR A 229 10.85 -25.25 8.32
C THR A 229 11.35 -24.22 9.33
N PHE A 230 11.01 -22.95 9.14
CA PHE A 230 11.34 -21.90 10.09
C PHE A 230 10.39 -21.95 11.30
N TYR A 231 9.09 -22.05 11.05
CA TYR A 231 8.06 -22.05 12.09
C TYR A 231 8.24 -23.20 13.09
N GLU A 232 8.60 -24.38 12.60
CA GLU A 232 8.84 -25.59 13.39
C GLU A 232 10.32 -25.80 13.74
N GLY A 233 11.19 -24.85 13.40
CA GLY A 233 12.65 -24.97 13.51
C GLY A 233 13.22 -25.01 14.93
N CYS A 234 12.38 -24.91 15.98
CA CYS A 234 12.77 -24.99 17.39
C CYS A 234 12.17 -26.24 18.07
N PRO A 235 12.59 -27.47 17.71
CA PRO A 235 12.00 -28.68 18.26
C PRO A 235 12.15 -28.77 19.77
N ARG A 236 11.10 -29.23 20.48
CA ARG A 236 10.99 -29.30 21.96
C ARG A 236 10.87 -27.95 22.67
N LYS A 237 10.95 -26.84 21.95
CA LYS A 237 10.78 -25.46 22.47
C LYS A 237 9.74 -24.67 21.65
N ASP A 238 8.90 -25.38 20.90
CA ASP A 238 7.85 -24.88 20.01
C ASP A 238 6.92 -23.89 20.74
N ARG A 239 6.41 -24.26 21.92
CA ARG A 239 5.52 -23.40 22.72
C ARG A 239 6.20 -22.10 23.17
N VAL A 240 7.50 -22.14 23.49
CA VAL A 240 8.26 -20.95 23.90
C VAL A 240 8.50 -20.06 22.69
N PHE A 241 8.97 -20.65 21.59
CA PHE A 241 9.25 -19.95 20.33
C PHE A 241 8.00 -19.25 19.80
N THR A 242 6.89 -19.98 19.62
CA THR A 242 5.64 -19.44 19.06
C THR A 242 5.04 -18.31 19.92
N LYS A 243 5.12 -18.42 21.25
CA LYS A 243 4.68 -17.34 22.16
C LYS A 243 5.52 -16.07 22.01
N LEU A 244 6.84 -16.22 21.91
CA LEU A 244 7.75 -15.09 21.73
C LEU A 244 7.63 -14.50 20.31
N LEU A 245 7.48 -15.34 19.30
CA LEU A 245 7.26 -14.95 17.92
C LEU A 245 5.99 -14.09 17.80
N TYR A 246 4.88 -14.53 18.41
CA TYR A 246 3.67 -13.71 18.49
C TYR A 246 3.93 -12.37 19.16
N GLY A 247 4.71 -12.35 20.26
CA GLY A 247 5.10 -11.11 20.93
C GLY A 247 5.86 -10.14 20.02
N ILE A 248 6.82 -10.65 19.23
CA ILE A 248 7.57 -9.84 18.27
C ILE A 248 6.67 -9.36 17.13
N CYS A 249 5.84 -10.22 16.54
CA CYS A 249 4.89 -9.84 15.49
C CYS A 249 3.91 -8.76 15.98
N PHE A 250 3.38 -8.92 17.19
CA PHE A 250 2.46 -7.96 17.80
C PHE A 250 3.15 -6.63 18.09
N PHE A 251 4.36 -6.67 18.64
CA PHE A 251 5.15 -5.47 18.86
C PHE A 251 5.45 -4.72 17.55
N HIS A 252 5.86 -5.46 16.51
CA HIS A 252 6.10 -4.89 15.18
C HIS A 252 4.84 -4.20 14.63
N ALA A 253 3.69 -4.89 14.68
CA ALA A 253 2.39 -4.32 14.27
C ALA A 253 2.04 -3.04 15.04
N VAL A 254 2.20 -3.03 16.37
CA VAL A 254 1.95 -1.84 17.20
C VAL A 254 2.87 -0.68 16.84
N VAL A 255 4.15 -0.95 16.63
CA VAL A 255 5.15 0.06 16.27
C VAL A 255 4.84 0.67 14.91
N GLN A 256 4.43 -0.14 13.93
CA GLN A 256 3.98 0.36 12.61
C GLN A 256 2.74 1.24 12.74
N GLU A 257 1.69 0.77 13.42
CA GLU A 257 0.46 1.53 13.59
C GLU A 257 0.66 2.83 14.40
N ARG A 258 1.57 2.83 15.39
CA ARG A 258 1.88 4.03 16.17
C ARG A 258 2.43 5.19 15.34
N LYS A 259 3.05 4.93 14.18
CA LYS A 259 3.53 5.99 13.27
C LYS A 259 2.39 6.90 12.78
N LYS A 260 1.16 6.38 12.72
CA LYS A 260 -0.03 7.12 12.25
C LYS A 260 -0.47 8.23 13.22
N PHE A 261 0.01 8.21 14.46
CA PHE A 261 -0.33 9.20 15.49
C PHE A 261 0.62 10.41 15.51
N GLY A 262 1.49 10.55 14.50
CA GLY A 262 2.42 11.67 14.38
C GLY A 262 3.28 11.83 15.64
N SER A 263 3.39 13.06 16.15
CA SER A 263 4.19 13.40 17.33
C SER A 263 3.68 12.77 18.63
N ILE A 264 2.41 12.37 18.72
CA ILE A 264 1.86 11.66 19.88
C ILE A 264 2.34 10.20 19.91
N GLY A 265 2.54 9.61 18.72
CA GLY A 265 3.09 8.26 18.58
C GLY A 265 4.60 8.22 18.80
N TRP A 266 5.32 9.13 18.15
CA TRP A 266 6.78 9.21 18.17
C TRP A 266 7.25 10.67 18.16
N ASN A 267 8.10 11.04 19.13
CA ASN A 267 8.75 12.36 19.12
C ASN A 267 9.62 12.56 17.86
N ILE A 268 10.34 11.50 17.45
CA ILE A 268 11.08 11.41 16.20
C ILE A 268 10.73 10.06 15.58
N PRO A 269 10.11 10.02 14.38
CA PRO A 269 9.71 8.77 13.76
C PRO A 269 10.93 7.98 13.32
N TYR A 270 11.02 6.71 13.74
CA TYR A 270 11.97 5.75 13.20
C TYR A 270 11.30 4.88 12.13
N GLY A 271 11.99 4.67 11.01
CA GLY A 271 11.49 3.92 9.86
C GLY A 271 11.51 2.41 10.03
N PHE A 272 10.92 1.87 11.11
CA PHE A 272 10.81 0.41 11.33
C PHE A 272 10.25 -0.26 10.08
N ASN A 273 10.93 -1.28 9.55
CA ASN A 273 10.56 -1.94 8.30
C ASN A 273 10.66 -3.47 8.43
N GLU A 274 10.40 -4.18 7.32
CA GLU A 274 10.43 -5.65 7.27
C GLU A 274 11.82 -6.21 7.57
N SER A 275 12.90 -5.50 7.26
CA SER A 275 14.27 -5.95 7.56
C SER A 275 14.51 -6.01 9.07
N ASP A 276 14.03 -5.02 9.83
CA ASP A 276 14.10 -5.01 11.30
C ASP A 276 13.30 -6.17 11.91
N PHE A 277 12.14 -6.48 11.31
CA PHE A 277 11.32 -7.61 11.72
C PHE A 277 12.03 -8.94 11.43
N HIS A 278 12.51 -9.13 10.20
CA HIS A 278 13.18 -10.37 9.78
C HIS A 278 14.41 -10.70 10.62
N ILE A 279 15.26 -9.71 10.93
CA ILE A 279 16.42 -9.96 11.78
C ILE A 279 16.01 -10.33 13.21
N SER A 280 14.97 -9.67 13.75
CA SER A 280 14.47 -9.93 15.11
C SER A 280 13.96 -11.36 15.27
N ILE A 281 13.16 -11.87 14.32
CA ILE A 281 12.64 -13.24 14.37
C ILE A 281 13.70 -14.31 14.09
N LYS A 282 14.68 -14.02 13.22
CA LYS A 282 15.83 -14.90 13.01
C LYS A 282 16.68 -15.01 14.28
N GLN A 283 16.96 -13.89 14.93
CA GLN A 283 17.71 -13.88 16.18
C GLN A 283 16.94 -14.59 17.30
N LEU A 284 15.61 -14.44 17.34
CA LEU A 284 14.76 -15.19 18.26
C LEU A 284 14.94 -16.69 18.06
N GLN A 285 14.88 -17.18 16.82
CA GLN A 285 15.03 -18.60 16.52
C GLN A 285 16.41 -19.12 16.98
N VAL A 286 17.49 -18.39 16.67
CA VAL A 286 18.86 -18.73 17.11
C VAL A 286 18.99 -18.75 18.64
N THR A 287 18.32 -17.84 19.33
CA THR A 287 18.39 -17.73 20.80
C THR A 287 17.57 -18.82 21.50
N VAL A 288 16.45 -19.22 20.90
CA VAL A 288 15.58 -20.25 21.45
C VAL A 288 16.12 -21.65 21.15
N THR A 289 16.70 -21.90 19.97
CA THR A 289 17.28 -23.20 19.57
C THR A 289 18.32 -23.67 20.59
#